data_AF-A0A5C3Q7G0-F1
#
_entry.id   AF-A0A5C3Q7G0-F1
#
_cell.length_a   1.000
_cell.length_b   1.000
_cell.length_c   1.000
_cell.angle_alpha   90.00
_cell.angle_beta   90.00
_cell.angle_gamma   90.00
#
_symmetry.space_group_name_H-M   'P 1'
#
loop_
_entity.id
_entity.type
_entity.pdbx_description
1 polymer ?
#
loop_
_entity_poly.entity_id
_entity_poly.type
_entity_poly.pdbx_seq_one_letter_code
_entity_poly.pdbx_strand_id
1 'polypeptide(L)'
;MRVTTATEPLQRVSELWFNDGTVVFQAGDKLYLVYTEILSDCSTVFRDMFSIPQPSTQETFAGVPLIKIPDAASDVTPFFEAVFRAGTLPFEAISGTNKSVVIPILRLSVEYQVKHLLYHALRHINACIPSSWQEYDVVPVASPR
;
A
#
# COMPACT_ATOMS: atom_id res chain seq x y z
N MET A 1 -8.45 6.70 34.91
CA MET A 1 -7.60 5.57 34.46
C MET A 1 -6.85 6.07 33.23
N ARG A 2 -5.54 6.33 33.34
CA ARG A 2 -4.74 6.81 32.22
C ARG A 2 -4.34 5.58 31.39
N VAL A 3 -4.84 5.47 30.16
CA VAL A 3 -4.38 4.46 29.21
C VAL A 3 -3.03 4.94 28.70
N THR A 4 -1.96 4.38 29.25
CA THR A 4 -0.61 4.48 28.68
C THR A 4 -0.61 3.58 27.45
N THR A 5 -0.74 4.15 26.26
CA THR A 5 -0.52 3.40 25.02
C THR A 5 0.97 3.07 24.95
N ALA A 6 1.32 1.80 25.15
CA ALA A 6 2.67 1.33 24.84
C ALA A 6 2.94 1.62 23.36
N THR A 7 3.98 2.40 23.07
CA THR A 7 4.46 2.59 21.70
C THR A 7 5.05 1.26 21.27
N GLU A 8 4.30 0.49 20.47
CA GLU A 8 4.81 -0.72 19.84
C GLU A 8 6.15 -0.41 19.12
N PRO A 9 7.16 -1.29 19.23
CA PRO A 9 8.46 -1.03 18.63
C PRO A 9 8.32 -0.95 17.11
N LEU A 10 9.00 0.03 16.51
CA LEU A 10 9.01 0.17 15.05
C LEU A 10 9.65 -1.07 14.40
N GLN A 11 8.95 -1.66 13.44
CA GLN A 11 9.33 -2.85 12.71
C GLN A 11 9.60 -2.56 11.24
N ARG A 12 10.77 -2.98 10.77
CA ARG A 12 11.13 -2.92 9.34
C ARG A 12 10.44 -4.02 8.57
N VAL A 13 9.90 -3.70 7.40
CA VAL A 13 9.34 -4.68 6.47
C VAL A 13 10.44 -5.15 5.52
N SER A 14 10.95 -6.36 5.73
CA SER A 14 12.13 -6.92 5.06
C SER A 14 12.04 -6.86 3.54
N GLU A 15 10.87 -7.15 2.98
CA GLU A 15 10.58 -7.23 1.56
C GLU A 15 10.62 -5.86 0.87
N LEU A 16 10.48 -4.79 1.66
CA LEU A 16 10.44 -3.38 1.28
C LEU A 16 11.51 -2.57 2.03
N TRP A 17 12.61 -3.23 2.39
CA TRP A 17 13.78 -2.62 3.02
C TRP A 17 14.98 -2.70 2.09
N PHE A 18 15.06 -1.76 1.15
CA PHE A 18 16.13 -1.71 0.15
C PHE A 18 17.39 -1.07 0.74
N ASN A 19 18.55 -1.72 0.57
CA ASN A 19 19.79 -1.31 1.24
C ASN A 19 20.26 0.11 0.88
N ASP A 20 19.91 0.58 -0.32
CA ASP A 20 20.23 1.89 -0.89
C ASP A 20 18.97 2.76 -1.10
N GLY A 21 17.88 2.48 -0.36
CA GLY A 21 16.67 3.28 -0.41
C GLY A 21 16.93 4.75 -0.04
N THR A 22 16.13 5.65 -0.62
CA THR A 22 16.32 7.10 -0.49
C THR A 22 15.33 7.76 0.46
N VAL A 23 14.28 7.04 0.86
CA VAL A 23 13.27 7.52 1.81
C VAL A 23 12.76 6.39 2.69
N VAL A 24 12.55 6.68 3.97
CA VAL A 24 11.83 5.80 4.89
C VAL A 24 10.41 6.29 5.05
N PHE A 25 9.43 5.43 4.77
CA PHE A 25 8.04 5.68 5.15
C PHE A 25 7.71 4.96 6.45
N GLN A 26 6.94 5.62 7.31
CA GLN A 26 6.33 5.03 8.49
C GLN A 26 4.81 5.00 8.35
N ALA A 27 4.24 3.82 8.47
CA ALA A 27 2.79 3.60 8.58
C ALA A 27 2.52 2.82 9.88
N GLY A 28 1.99 3.49 10.89
CA GLY A 28 1.85 2.90 12.23
C GLY A 28 3.20 2.46 12.82
N ASP A 29 3.32 1.17 13.12
CA ASP A 29 4.53 0.50 13.62
C ASP A 29 5.47 0.03 12.50
N LYS A 30 5.08 0.10 11.22
CA LYS A 30 5.89 -0.42 10.10
C LYS A 30 6.74 0.66 9.45
N LEU A 31 7.95 0.26 9.07
CA LEU A 31 8.90 1.06 8.31
C LEU A 31 9.26 0.41 6.97
N TYR A 32 9.32 1.22 5.93
CA TYR A 32 9.64 0.83 4.57
C TYR A 32 10.77 1.73 4.07
N LEU A 33 11.90 1.16 3.68
CA LEU A 33 13.03 1.91 3.11
C LEU A 33 13.02 1.69 1.61
N VAL A 34 12.58 2.70 0.86
CA VAL A 34 12.23 2.62 -0.56
C VAL A 34 12.79 3.79 -1.37
N TYR A 35 12.49 3.85 -2.67
CA TYR A 35 13.05 4.86 -3.58
C TYR A 35 12.03 5.94 -3.94
N THR A 36 12.41 7.21 -3.74
CA THR A 36 11.64 8.41 -4.13
C THR A 36 11.37 8.47 -5.63
N GLU A 37 12.35 8.12 -6.46
CA GLU A 37 12.25 8.22 -7.92
C GLU A 37 11.15 7.31 -8.47
N ILE A 38 11.11 6.04 -8.04
CA ILE A 38 10.09 5.08 -8.48
C ILE A 38 8.68 5.57 -8.10
N LEU A 39 8.51 6.11 -6.90
CA LEU A 39 7.24 6.67 -6.47
C LEU A 39 6.89 7.93 -7.29
N SER A 40 7.85 8.82 -7.54
CA SER A 40 7.64 10.06 -8.31
C SER A 40 7.27 9.80 -9.78
N ASP A 41 7.83 8.74 -10.37
CA ASP A 41 7.56 8.35 -11.75
C ASP A 41 6.12 7.85 -11.91
N CYS A 42 5.62 7.11 -10.91
CA CYS A 42 4.30 6.48 -10.99
C CYS A 42 3.17 7.27 -10.33
N SER A 43 3.49 8.27 -9.50
CA SER A 43 2.54 9.08 -8.72
C SER A 43 2.87 10.56 -8.81
N THR A 44 1.90 11.34 -9.30
CA THR A 44 1.92 12.81 -9.23
C THR A 44 1.97 13.30 -7.77
N VAL A 45 1.22 12.65 -6.88
CA VAL A 45 1.15 13.03 -5.46
C VAL A 45 2.50 12.88 -4.77
N PHE A 46 3.18 11.74 -4.96
CA PHE A 46 4.51 11.56 -4.37
C PHE A 46 5.54 12.49 -5.01
N ARG A 47 5.52 12.67 -6.33
CA ARG A 47 6.41 13.63 -7.00
C ARG A 47 6.27 15.04 -6.43
N ASP A 48 5.04 15.49 -6.27
CA ASP A 48 4.76 16.81 -5.71
C ASP A 48 5.21 16.87 -4.23
N MET A 49 4.95 15.81 -3.45
CA MET A 49 5.40 15.69 -2.05
C MET A 49 6.93 15.82 -1.90
N PHE A 50 7.70 15.18 -2.78
CA PHE A 50 9.17 15.26 -2.74
C PHE A 50 9.74 16.54 -3.34
N SER A 51 8.99 17.23 -4.19
CA SER A 51 9.41 18.52 -4.77
C SER A 51 9.43 19.67 -3.75
N ILE A 52 8.71 19.51 -2.64
CA ILE A 52 8.64 20.51 -1.57
C ILE A 52 9.96 20.48 -0.78
N PRO A 53 10.69 21.61 -0.68
CA PRO A 53 11.89 21.69 0.14
C PRO A 53 11.57 21.31 1.59
N GLN A 54 12.24 20.26 2.09
CA GLN A 54 12.04 19.82 3.47
C GLN A 54 12.70 20.81 4.44
N PRO A 55 12.09 21.08 5.61
CA PRO A 55 12.68 21.95 6.62
C PRO A 55 13.97 21.34 7.17
N SER A 56 14.85 22.16 7.75
CA SER A 56 16.08 21.68 8.41
C SER A 56 15.83 20.73 9.59
N THR A 57 14.60 20.70 10.10
CA THR A 57 14.13 19.81 11.16
C THR A 57 13.50 18.51 10.64
N GLN A 58 13.71 18.16 9.37
CA GLN A 58 13.18 16.93 8.80
C GLN A 58 13.62 15.71 9.63
N GLU A 59 12.64 14.93 10.06
CA GLU A 59 12.90 13.71 10.82
C GLU A 59 13.64 12.71 9.92
N THR A 60 14.59 11.98 10.50
CA THR A 60 15.35 10.95 9.78
C THR A 60 15.34 9.65 10.55
N PHE A 61 15.42 8.55 9.82
CA PHE A 61 15.62 7.22 10.37
C PHE A 61 16.90 6.63 9.79
N ALA A 62 17.87 6.34 10.65
CA ALA A 62 19.20 5.88 10.24
C ALA A 62 19.89 6.79 9.19
N GLY A 63 19.67 8.11 9.28
CA GLY A 63 20.26 9.10 8.36
C GLY A 63 19.50 9.30 7.04
N VAL A 64 18.41 8.57 6.81
CA VAL A 64 17.53 8.72 5.64
C VAL A 64 16.28 9.52 6.01
N PRO A 65 15.75 10.41 5.15
CA PRO A 65 14.51 11.14 5.43
C PRO A 65 13.36 10.20 5.81
N LEU A 66 12.68 10.50 6.93
CA LEU A 66 11.53 9.77 7.42
C LEU A 66 10.25 10.54 7.11
N ILE A 67 9.28 9.88 6.48
CA ILE A 67 7.95 10.42 6.19
C ILE A 67 6.91 9.55 6.88
N LYS A 68 6.11 10.15 7.75
CA LYS A 68 4.98 9.49 8.41
C LYS A 68 3.74 9.68 7.56
N ILE A 69 3.11 8.58 7.15
CA ILE A 69 1.84 8.59 6.41
C ILE A 69 0.70 8.14 7.32
N PRO A 70 -0.52 8.68 7.13
CA PRO A 70 -1.66 8.36 7.98
C PRO A 70 -2.25 6.98 7.71
N ASP A 71 -1.88 6.37 6.59
CA ASP A 71 -2.40 5.09 6.14
C ASP A 71 -2.02 3.93 7.07
N ALA A 72 -2.91 2.93 7.14
CA ALA A 72 -2.66 1.73 7.90
C ALA A 72 -1.55 0.89 7.23
N ALA A 73 -0.68 0.27 8.03
CA ALA A 73 0.35 -0.64 7.53
C ALA A 73 -0.23 -1.80 6.69
N SER A 74 -1.44 -2.27 7.03
CA SER A 74 -2.18 -3.30 6.28
C SER A 74 -2.51 -2.87 4.86
N ASP A 75 -2.57 -1.56 4.59
CA ASP A 75 -2.87 -1.02 3.29
C ASP A 75 -1.60 -0.63 2.52
N VAL A 76 -0.64 -0.03 3.23
CA VAL A 76 0.62 0.44 2.65
C VAL A 76 1.49 -0.73 2.18
N THR A 77 1.56 -1.82 2.95
CA THR A 77 2.40 -2.97 2.59
C THR A 77 2.05 -3.55 1.22
N PRO A 78 0.80 -3.99 0.95
CA PRO A 78 0.46 -4.55 -0.37
C PRO A 78 0.55 -3.51 -1.49
N PHE A 79 0.30 -2.23 -1.20
CA PHE A 79 0.47 -1.16 -2.19
C PHE A 79 1.93 -0.95 -2.58
N PHE A 80 2.85 -0.86 -1.61
CA PHE A 80 4.28 -0.74 -1.89
C PHE A 80 4.86 -2.00 -2.52
N GLU A 81 4.43 -3.19 -2.10
CA GLU A 81 4.80 -4.43 -2.81
C GLU A 81 4.39 -4.35 -4.29
N ALA A 82 3.17 -3.87 -4.57
CA ALA A 82 2.70 -3.71 -5.94
C ALA A 82 3.50 -2.69 -6.76
N VAL A 83 4.07 -1.65 -6.14
CA VAL A 83 4.92 -0.65 -6.79
C VAL A 83 6.34 -1.19 -7.04
N PHE A 84 6.97 -1.78 -6.02
CA PHE A 84 8.40 -2.05 -6.03
C PHE A 84 8.77 -3.48 -6.43
N ARG A 85 7.83 -4.43 -6.35
CA ARG A 85 8.06 -5.85 -6.64
C ARG A 85 7.25 -6.28 -7.85
N ALA A 86 7.73 -5.93 -9.03
CA ALA A 86 7.15 -6.43 -10.28
C ALA A 86 7.06 -7.98 -10.26
N GLY A 87 5.86 -8.52 -10.48
CA GLY A 87 5.58 -9.96 -10.45
C GLY A 87 4.99 -10.50 -9.14
N THR A 88 4.94 -9.72 -8.05
CA THR A 88 4.16 -10.10 -6.85
C THR A 88 2.72 -9.60 -6.91
N LEU A 89 2.31 -9.01 -8.04
CA LEU A 89 0.97 -8.54 -8.22
C LEU A 89 -0.01 -9.72 -8.14
N PRO A 90 -1.00 -9.69 -7.24
CA PRO A 90 -1.94 -10.79 -7.07
C PRO A 90 -2.96 -10.86 -8.22
N PHE A 91 -2.73 -10.14 -9.32
CA PHE A 91 -3.64 -10.03 -10.45
C PHE A 91 -3.50 -11.20 -11.44
N GLU A 92 -2.45 -12.00 -11.35
CA GLU A 92 -2.20 -13.10 -12.29
C GLU A 92 -3.14 -14.30 -12.09
N ALA A 93 -3.67 -14.51 -10.89
CA ALA A 93 -4.58 -15.62 -10.57
C ALA A 93 -6.00 -15.13 -10.23
N ILE A 94 -6.78 -14.77 -11.26
CA ILE A 94 -8.16 -14.23 -11.13
C ILE A 94 -9.06 -15.04 -10.17
N SER A 95 -8.89 -16.36 -10.09
CA SER A 95 -9.74 -17.25 -9.29
C SER A 95 -9.29 -17.49 -7.84
N GLY A 96 -8.20 -16.87 -7.37
CA GLY A 96 -7.63 -17.12 -6.04
C GLY A 96 -7.22 -15.88 -5.25
N THR A 97 -7.50 -14.69 -5.78
CA THR A 97 -6.92 -13.47 -5.24
C THR A 97 -7.60 -13.00 -3.96
N ASN A 98 -6.77 -12.73 -2.96
CA ASN A 98 -7.20 -12.27 -1.65
C ASN A 98 -7.67 -10.81 -1.71
N LYS A 99 -8.96 -10.57 -1.46
CA LYS A 99 -9.56 -9.22 -1.39
C LYS A 99 -8.84 -8.30 -0.41
N SER A 100 -8.26 -8.84 0.65
CA SER A 100 -7.46 -8.07 1.63
C SER A 100 -6.15 -7.49 1.06
N VAL A 101 -5.73 -7.91 -0.14
CA VAL A 101 -4.58 -7.35 -0.85
C VAL A 101 -5.02 -6.38 -1.94
N VAL A 102 -6.04 -6.73 -2.72
CA VAL A 102 -6.49 -5.90 -3.86
C VAL A 102 -7.21 -4.64 -3.43
N ILE A 103 -8.04 -4.71 -2.38
CA ILE A 103 -8.80 -3.54 -1.90
C ILE A 103 -7.85 -2.43 -1.43
N PRO A 104 -6.81 -2.69 -0.64
CA PRO A 104 -5.87 -1.64 -0.28
C PRO A 104 -5.09 -1.07 -1.45
N ILE A 105 -4.62 -1.92 -2.37
CA ILE A 105 -3.96 -1.45 -3.60
C ILE A 105 -4.89 -0.50 -4.36
N LEU A 106 -6.17 -0.86 -4.53
CA LEU A 106 -7.16 0.00 -5.19
C LEU A 106 -7.28 1.35 -4.49
N ARG A 107 -7.51 1.34 -3.16
CA ARG A 107 -7.73 2.56 -2.37
C ARG A 107 -6.54 3.51 -2.46
N LEU A 108 -5.33 3.01 -2.19
CA LEU A 108 -4.13 3.83 -2.21
C LEU A 108 -3.72 4.24 -3.63
N SER A 109 -4.06 3.45 -4.65
CA SER A 109 -3.85 3.87 -6.04
C SER A 109 -4.71 5.06 -6.45
N VAL A 110 -5.91 5.21 -5.88
CA VAL A 110 -6.73 6.41 -6.07
C VAL A 110 -6.13 7.59 -5.33
N GLU A 111 -5.80 7.39 -4.05
CA GLU A 111 -5.28 8.45 -3.16
C GLU A 111 -3.94 9.02 -3.66
N TYR A 112 -2.99 8.15 -3.96
CA TYR A 112 -1.68 8.51 -4.48
C TYR A 112 -1.64 8.57 -6.02
N GLN A 113 -2.79 8.47 -6.70
CA GLN A 113 -2.92 8.62 -8.16
C GLN A 113 -2.01 7.70 -8.99
N VAL A 114 -1.80 6.47 -8.54
CA VAL A 114 -1.00 5.45 -9.25
C VAL A 114 -1.86 4.73 -10.29
N LYS A 115 -1.97 5.33 -11.48
CA LYS A 115 -2.94 4.92 -12.53
C LYS A 115 -2.82 3.47 -12.97
N HIS A 116 -1.59 2.95 -13.10
CA HIS A 116 -1.39 1.59 -13.58
C HIS A 116 -1.91 0.55 -12.55
N LEU A 117 -1.61 0.74 -11.27
CA LEU A 117 -2.14 -0.10 -10.20
C LEU A 117 -3.67 0.02 -10.08
N LEU A 118 -4.22 1.24 -10.22
CA LEU A 118 -5.68 1.45 -10.27
C LEU A 118 -6.32 0.64 -11.40
N TYR A 119 -5.75 0.70 -12.61
CA TYR A 119 -6.24 -0.07 -13.75
C TYR A 119 -6.22 -1.58 -13.48
N HIS A 120 -5.11 -2.11 -12.96
CA HIS A 120 -4.99 -3.53 -12.67
C HIS A 120 -5.95 -3.98 -11.56
N ALA A 121 -6.09 -3.19 -10.49
CA ALA A 121 -7.01 -3.49 -9.40
C ALA A 121 -8.47 -3.48 -9.86
N LEU A 122 -8.88 -2.50 -10.68
CA LEU A 122 -10.23 -2.44 -11.24
C LEU A 122 -10.52 -3.60 -12.20
N ARG A 123 -9.59 -3.89 -13.12
CA ARG A 123 -9.71 -5.04 -14.02
C ARG A 123 -9.91 -6.33 -13.23
N HIS A 124 -9.15 -6.49 -12.15
CA HIS A 124 -9.22 -7.65 -11.30
C HIS A 124 -10.56 -7.75 -10.54
N ILE A 125 -11.00 -6.67 -9.90
CA ILE A 125 -12.30 -6.64 -9.21
C ILE A 125 -13.45 -6.91 -10.17
N ASN A 126 -13.42 -6.31 -11.37
CA ASN A 126 -14.45 -6.51 -12.37
C ASN A 126 -14.53 -7.95 -12.88
N ALA A 127 -13.40 -8.66 -12.94
CA ALA A 127 -13.38 -10.09 -13.28
C ALA A 127 -13.95 -10.98 -12.17
N CYS A 128 -13.96 -10.50 -10.92
CA CYS A 128 -14.50 -11.20 -9.76
C CYS A 128 -15.99 -10.88 -9.51
N ILE A 129 -16.57 -9.91 -10.22
CA ILE A 129 -17.99 -9.60 -10.14
C ILE A 129 -18.73 -10.54 -11.10
N PRO A 130 -19.73 -11.30 -10.62
CA PRO A 130 -20.53 -12.15 -11.49
C PRO A 130 -21.20 -11.33 -12.59
N SER A 131 -21.16 -11.85 -13.81
CA SER A 131 -21.66 -11.13 -14.99
C SER A 131 -23.16 -11.32 -15.22
N SER A 132 -23.79 -12.22 -14.45
CA SER A 132 -25.22 -12.50 -14.50
C SER A 132 -25.82 -12.66 -13.09
N TRP A 133 -27.12 -12.37 -12.97
CA TRP A 133 -27.88 -12.55 -11.73
C TRP A 133 -27.91 -14.00 -11.24
N GLN A 134 -27.80 -14.98 -12.14
CA GLN A 134 -27.84 -16.41 -11.83
C GLN A 134 -26.58 -16.89 -11.09
N GLU A 135 -25.45 -16.20 -11.27
CA GLU A 135 -24.20 -16.47 -10.55
C GLU A 135 -24.17 -15.83 -9.14
N TYR A 136 -25.11 -14.93 -8.82
CA TYR A 136 -25.23 -14.34 -7.48
C TYR A 136 -25.88 -15.31 -6.47
N ASP A 137 -26.82 -16.14 -6.92
CA ASP A 137 -27.61 -17.05 -6.06
C ASP A 137 -26.85 -18.30 -5.59
N VAL A 138 -25.63 -18.53 -6.09
CA VAL A 138 -24.79 -19.68 -5.68
C VAL A 138 -23.84 -19.36 -4.53
N VAL A 139 -23.77 -18.11 -4.06
CA VAL A 139 -22.98 -17.77 -2.87
C VAL A 139 -23.82 -18.11 -1.64
N PRO A 140 -23.42 -19.11 -0.80
CA PRO A 140 -24.16 -19.42 0.40
C PRO A 140 -24.14 -18.18 1.29
N VAL A 141 -25.33 -17.61 1.56
CA VAL A 141 -25.50 -16.63 2.62
C VAL A 141 -25.02 -17.29 3.91
N ALA A 142 -23.84 -16.91 4.39
CA ALA A 142 -23.35 -17.36 5.68
C ALA A 142 -24.40 -16.97 6.72
N SER A 143 -24.94 -17.98 7.41
CA SER A 143 -25.98 -17.78 8.41
C SER A 143 -25.48 -16.84 9.51
N PRO A 144 -26.30 -15.86 9.95
CA PRO A 144 -25.93 -15.00 11.05
C PRO A 144 -25.76 -15.84 12.33
N ARG A 145 -24.66 -15.59 13.06
CA ARG A 145 -24.43 -16.13 14.40
C ARG A 145 -25.37 -15.51 15.42
#